data_AF-A0A7V3CU92-F1
#
_entry.id   AF-A0A7V3CU92-F1
#
_cell.length_a   1.000
_cell.length_b   1.000
_cell.length_c   1.000
_cell.angle_alpha   90.00
_cell.angle_beta   90.00
_cell.angle_gamma   90.00
#
_symmetry.space_group_name_H-M   'P 1'
#
loop_
_entity.id
_entity.type
_entity.pdbx_description
1 polymer ?
#
loop_
_entity_poly.entity_id
_entity_poly.type
_entity_poly.pdbx_seq_one_letter_code
_entity_poly.pdbx_strand_id
1 'polypeptide(L)'
;MKKLRWFLLPFTLLYVFITELRNFFFFIGVFPSKEFNFPIIVIGNLSTGGTGKSPMSNAVLKLISNKNPALLSRGYGRKTKGFRVVNLNDTANEVGDEPLMIKQLNPNTQVFVGE
;
A
#
# COMPACT_ATOMS: atom_id res chain seq x y z
N MET A 1 27.54 -6.85 -13.37
CA MET A 1 26.32 -6.16 -12.87
C MET A 1 26.38 -4.63 -12.91
N LYS A 2 27.48 -3.96 -12.50
CA LYS A 2 27.56 -2.47 -12.54
C LYS A 2 27.43 -1.85 -13.94
N LYS A 3 28.05 -2.43 -14.98
CA LYS A 3 27.95 -1.93 -16.36
C LYS A 3 26.55 -2.02 -16.96
N LEU A 4 25.76 -3.04 -16.57
CA LEU A 4 24.40 -3.24 -17.06
C LEU A 4 23.42 -2.14 -16.59
N ARG A 5 23.67 -1.55 -15.41
CA ARG A 5 22.85 -0.43 -14.88
C ARG A 5 22.93 0.82 -15.75
N TRP A 6 24.04 1.04 -16.45
CA TRP A 6 24.19 2.20 -17.33
C TRP A 6 23.22 2.15 -18.52
N PHE A 7 22.89 0.95 -19.02
CA PHE A 7 21.87 0.79 -20.05
C PHE A 7 20.44 1.09 -19.57
N LEU A 8 20.19 1.04 -18.26
CA LEU A 8 18.89 1.35 -17.68
C LEU A 8 18.71 2.86 -17.41
N LEU A 9 19.78 3.67 -17.48
CA LEU A 9 19.71 5.12 -17.26
C LEU A 9 18.71 5.86 -18.14
N PRO A 10 18.62 5.63 -19.48
CA PRO A 10 17.59 6.29 -20.27
C PRO A 10 16.17 5.96 -19.79
N PHE A 11 15.92 4.73 -19.33
CA PHE A 11 14.64 4.33 -18.76
C PHE A 11 14.38 4.99 -17.41
N THR A 12 15.41 5.16 -16.57
CA THR A 12 15.30 5.88 -15.30
C THR A 12 14.93 7.35 -15.53
N LEU A 13 15.57 8.03 -16.48
CA LEU A 13 15.27 9.44 -16.78
C LEU A 13 13.82 9.60 -17.26
N LEU A 14 13.37 8.70 -18.15
CA LEU A 14 11.98 8.68 -18.61
C LEU A 14 11.00 8.42 -17.46
N TYR A 15 11.31 7.44 -16.60
CA TYR A 15 10.48 7.13 -15.43
C TYR A 15 10.36 8.33 -14.50
N VAL A 16 11.49 8.96 -14.14
CA VAL A 16 11.52 10.15 -13.28
C VAL A 16 10.71 11.28 -13.90
N PHE A 17 10.92 11.59 -15.17
CA PHE A 17 10.17 12.64 -15.87
C PHE A 17 8.65 12.41 -15.81
N ILE A 18 8.19 11.19 -16.08
CA ILE A 18 6.76 10.84 -16.03
C ILE A 18 6.22 10.96 -14.59
N THR A 19 6.95 10.47 -13.59
CA THR A 19 6.51 10.54 -12.19
C THR A 19 6.48 11.97 -11.66
N GLU A 20 7.46 12.81 -12.02
CA GLU A 20 7.49 14.22 -11.63
C GLU A 20 6.34 15.00 -12.26
N LEU A 21 6.08 14.76 -13.56
CA LEU A 21 4.95 15.37 -14.24
C LEU A 21 3.62 14.97 -13.60
N ARG A 22 3.44 13.68 -13.27
CA ARG A 22 2.25 13.20 -12.53
C ARG A 22 2.12 13.91 -11.18
N ASN A 23 3.19 14.02 -10.40
CA ASN A 23 3.18 14.67 -9.09
C ASN A 23 2.87 16.16 -9.20
N PHE A 24 3.40 16.83 -10.21
CA PHE A 24 3.08 18.23 -10.51
C PHE A 24 1.59 18.42 -10.75
N PHE A 25 0.93 17.56 -11.55
CA PHE A 25 -0.52 17.63 -11.77
C PHE A 25 -1.36 17.38 -10.52
N PHE A 26 -0.91 16.55 -9.58
CA PHE A 26 -1.55 16.44 -8.26
C PHE A 26 -1.34 17.70 -7.42
N PHE A 27 -0.14 18.29 -7.44
CA PHE A 27 0.19 19.49 -6.69
C PHE A 27 -0.64 20.71 -7.13
N ILE A 28 -0.83 20.92 -8.43
CA ILE A 28 -1.65 22.01 -8.97
C ILE A 28 -3.16 21.71 -8.97
N GLY A 29 -3.59 20.56 -8.44
CA GLY A 29 -5.01 20.20 -8.32
C GLY A 29 -5.70 19.80 -9.63
N VAL A 30 -4.95 19.48 -10.69
CA VAL A 30 -5.52 19.02 -11.96
C VAL A 30 -6.08 17.61 -11.85
N PHE A 31 -5.41 16.73 -11.09
CA PHE A 31 -5.92 15.38 -10.85
C PHE A 31 -6.86 15.32 -9.64
N PRO A 32 -7.95 14.53 -9.72
CA PRO A 32 -8.92 14.45 -8.65
C PRO A 32 -8.31 13.79 -7.41
N SER A 33 -8.51 14.43 -6.26
CA SER A 33 -8.26 13.88 -4.93
C SER A 33 -9.60 13.63 -4.22
N LYS A 34 -9.60 12.70 -3.26
CA LYS A 34 -10.76 12.45 -2.39
C LYS A 34 -10.34 12.72 -0.95
N GLU A 35 -11.16 13.48 -0.26
CA GLU A 35 -11.02 13.73 1.17
C GLU A 35 -12.09 12.96 1.94
N PHE A 36 -11.75 12.59 3.17
CA PHE A 36 -12.63 11.85 4.06
C PHE A 36 -12.70 12.56 5.40
N ASN A 37 -13.86 12.48 6.07
CA ASN A 37 -14.11 13.14 7.35
C ASN A 37 -13.51 12.39 8.55
N PHE A 38 -12.52 11.54 8.33
CA PHE A 38 -11.83 10.79 9.38
C PHE A 38 -10.31 10.78 9.14
N PRO A 39 -9.48 10.66 10.20
CA PRO A 39 -8.03 10.66 10.04
C PRO A 39 -7.52 9.49 9.20
N ILE A 40 -6.61 9.75 8.27
CA ILE A 40 -5.97 8.74 7.42
C ILE A 40 -4.46 8.78 7.65
N ILE A 41 -3.88 7.61 7.94
CA ILE A 41 -2.43 7.43 8.06
C ILE A 41 -1.97 6.60 6.86
N VAL A 42 -1.14 7.20 5.99
CA VAL A 42 -0.57 6.52 4.84
C VAL A 42 0.84 6.02 5.18
N ILE A 43 1.05 4.71 5.09
CA ILE A 43 2.36 4.08 5.31
C ILE A 43 2.89 3.58 3.96
N GLY A 44 3.89 4.29 3.42
CA GLY A 44 4.49 4.02 2.12
C GLY A 44 6.01 3.98 2.17
N ASN A 45 6.64 3.68 1.04
CA ASN A 45 8.09 3.79 0.87
C ASN A 45 8.44 4.28 -0.55
N LEU A 46 9.59 4.92 -0.71
CA LEU A 46 10.14 5.38 -1.99
C LEU A 46 10.83 4.28 -2.79
N SER A 47 11.30 3.23 -2.11
CA SER A 47 12.00 2.10 -2.73
C SER A 47 11.12 0.86 -2.86
N THR A 48 11.33 0.09 -3.93
CA THR A 48 10.77 -1.25 -4.09
C THR A 48 11.52 -2.27 -3.22
N GLY A 49 10.83 -3.32 -2.78
CA GLY A 49 11.40 -4.39 -1.94
C GLY A 49 10.96 -4.36 -0.46
N GLY A 50 11.58 -5.26 0.32
CA GLY A 50 11.31 -5.47 1.75
C GLY A 50 11.76 -4.28 2.59
N THR A 51 10.85 -3.35 2.82
CA THR A 51 11.14 -2.00 3.32
C THR A 51 10.49 -1.72 4.66
N GLY A 52 10.10 -2.78 5.38
CA GLY A 52 9.53 -2.69 6.72
C GLY A 52 8.11 -2.14 6.79
N LYS A 53 7.43 -1.90 5.66
CA LYS A 53 6.05 -1.37 5.62
C LYS A 53 5.08 -2.21 6.45
N SER A 54 5.05 -3.52 6.25
CA SER A 54 4.10 -4.43 6.91
C SER A 54 4.32 -4.51 8.43
N PRO A 55 5.58 -4.63 8.94
CA PRO A 55 5.88 -4.46 10.36
C PRO A 55 5.47 -3.08 10.92
N MET A 56 5.73 -1.99 10.18
CA MET A 56 5.37 -0.64 10.60
C MET A 56 3.85 -0.45 10.67
N SER A 57 3.10 -0.95 9.68
CA SER A 57 1.64 -0.92 9.69
C SER A 57 1.07 -1.66 10.90
N ASN A 58 1.61 -2.84 11.23
CA ASN A 58 1.20 -3.59 12.41
C ASN A 58 1.53 -2.83 13.72
N ALA A 59 2.70 -2.19 13.80
CA ALA A 59 3.08 -1.39 14.96
C ALA A 59 2.13 -0.19 15.16
N VAL A 60 1.82 0.55 14.10
CA VAL A 60 0.87 1.66 14.14
C VAL A 60 -0.52 1.18 14.55
N LEU A 61 -1.03 0.10 13.94
CA LEU A 61 -2.34 -0.47 14.31
C LEU A 61 -2.45 -0.80 15.81
N LYS A 62 -1.38 -1.35 16.40
CA LYS A 62 -1.34 -1.63 17.84
C LYS A 62 -1.36 -0.37 18.69
N LEU A 63 -0.60 0.66 18.30
CA LEU A 63 -0.54 1.95 19.01
C LEU A 63 -1.90 2.66 19.05
N ILE A 64 -2.70 2.54 17.99
CA ILE A 64 -4.02 3.19 17.90
C ILE A 64 -5.18 2.22 18.10
N SER A 65 -4.94 1.04 18.67
CA SER A 65 -5.94 -0.03 18.81
C SER A 65 -7.19 0.40 19.59
N ASN A 66 -7.06 1.34 20.53
CA ASN A 66 -8.18 1.95 21.27
C ASN A 66 -9.05 2.91 20.45
N LYS A 67 -8.68 3.22 19.20
CA LYS A 67 -9.41 4.10 18.29
C LYS A 67 -10.22 3.34 17.22
N ASN A 68 -10.36 2.02 17.35
CA ASN A 68 -11.02 1.15 16.36
C ASN A 68 -10.48 1.35 14.93
N PRO A 69 -9.17 1.17 14.70
CA PRO A 69 -8.58 1.43 13.40
C PRO A 69 -9.04 0.42 12.35
N ALA A 70 -8.97 0.85 11.09
CA ALA A 70 -9.13 -0.02 9.92
C ALA A 70 -7.88 0.06 9.05
N LEU A 71 -7.46 -1.07 8.50
CA LEU A 71 -6.37 -1.15 7.52
C LEU A 71 -6.93 -1.36 6.12
N LEU A 72 -6.52 -0.53 5.17
CA LEU A 72 -6.70 -0.78 3.74
C LEU A 72 -5.35 -1.16 3.12
N SER A 73 -5.28 -2.31 2.48
CA SER A 73 -4.13 -2.76 1.69
C SER A 73 -4.54 -2.92 0.22
N ARG A 74 -3.55 -2.93 -0.68
CA ARG A 74 -3.80 -3.24 -2.09
C ARG A 74 -4.15 -4.72 -2.32
N GLY A 75 -3.63 -5.60 -1.46
CA GLY A 75 -3.75 -7.06 -1.65
C GLY A 75 -2.97 -7.55 -2.88
N TYR A 76 -1.70 -7.14 -3.00
CA TYR A 76 -0.86 -7.46 -4.16
C TYR A 76 -0.76 -8.98 -4.39
N GLY A 77 -0.84 -9.41 -5.65
CA GLY A 77 -0.73 -10.83 -6.02
C GLY A 77 -1.99 -11.67 -5.79
N ARG A 78 -3.08 -11.10 -5.25
CA ARG A 78 -4.35 -11.83 -5.10
C ARG A 78 -5.05 -12.04 -6.45
N LYS A 79 -5.86 -13.09 -6.54
CA LYS A 79 -6.69 -13.43 -7.70
C LYS A 79 -8.04 -12.70 -7.70
N THR A 80 -8.54 -12.31 -6.53
CA THR A 80 -9.79 -11.55 -6.44
C THR A 80 -9.57 -10.10 -6.88
N LYS A 81 -10.65 -9.40 -7.25
CA LYS A 81 -10.61 -7.99 -7.66
C LYS A 81 -11.62 -7.17 -6.88
N GLY A 82 -11.41 -5.85 -6.86
CA GLY A 82 -12.30 -4.91 -6.20
C GLY A 82 -12.17 -4.91 -4.68
N PHE A 83 -13.04 -4.14 -4.04
CA PHE A 83 -13.07 -3.98 -2.58
C PHE A 83 -13.57 -5.25 -1.89
N ARG A 84 -12.84 -5.72 -0.88
CA ARG A 84 -13.21 -6.89 -0.07
C ARG A 84 -12.72 -6.76 1.38
N VAL A 85 -13.49 -7.32 2.31
CA VAL A 85 -13.10 -7.52 3.70
C VAL A 85 -12.25 -8.79 3.83
N VAL A 86 -11.16 -8.69 4.57
CA VAL A 86 -10.27 -9.84 4.85
C VAL A 86 -10.74 -10.57 6.10
N ASN A 87 -11.02 -11.85 5.97
CA ASN A 87 -11.42 -12.75 7.04
C ASN A 87 -10.26 -13.68 7.44
N LEU A 88 -10.31 -14.22 8.65
CA LEU A 88 -9.27 -15.14 9.16
C LEU A 88 -9.16 -16.45 8.35
N ASN A 89 -10.25 -16.84 7.69
CA ASN A 89 -10.34 -18.07 6.89
C ASN A 89 -10.04 -17.82 5.40
N ASP A 90 -9.80 -16.57 4.99
CA ASP A 90 -9.39 -16.28 3.62
C ASP A 90 -7.97 -16.81 3.37
N THR A 91 -7.67 -17.08 2.10
CA THR A 91 -6.35 -17.52 1.66
C THR A 91 -5.52 -16.36 1.10
N ALA A 92 -4.19 -16.49 1.11
CA ALA A 92 -3.31 -15.49 0.52
C ALA A 92 -3.60 -15.27 -0.98
N ASN A 93 -4.09 -16.29 -1.69
CA ASN A 93 -4.53 -16.15 -3.08
C ASN A 93 -5.78 -15.27 -3.22
N GLU A 94 -6.61 -15.16 -2.20
CA GLU A 94 -7.84 -14.38 -2.24
C GLU A 94 -7.61 -12.94 -1.83
N VAL A 95 -6.79 -12.69 -0.82
CA VAL A 95 -6.64 -11.35 -0.21
C VAL A 95 -5.22 -10.80 -0.30
N GLY A 96 -4.22 -11.62 -0.60
CA GLY A 96 -2.80 -11.29 -0.48
C GLY A 96 -2.22 -11.79 0.84
N ASP A 97 -0.92 -12.05 0.84
CA ASP A 97 -0.16 -12.55 1.98
C ASP A 97 -0.06 -11.52 3.12
N GLU A 98 0.34 -10.28 2.82
CA GLU A 98 0.49 -9.20 3.80
C GLU A 98 -0.81 -8.86 4.56
N PRO A 99 -1.96 -8.59 3.89
CA PRO A 99 -3.19 -8.27 4.60
C PRO A 99 -3.74 -9.45 5.40
N LEU A 100 -3.59 -10.69 4.91
CA LEU A 100 -3.97 -11.88 5.66
C LEU A 100 -3.14 -12.02 6.94
N MET A 101 -1.81 -11.86 6.83
CA MET A 101 -0.91 -11.89 7.98
C MET A 101 -1.29 -10.82 9.01
N ILE A 102 -1.57 -9.58 8.59
CA ILE A 102 -1.98 -8.52 9.52
C ILE A 102 -3.32 -8.84 10.18
N LYS A 103 -4.28 -9.40 9.44
CA LYS A 103 -5.57 -9.84 9.99
C LYS A 103 -5.41 -10.95 11.02
N GLN A 104 -4.51 -11.90 10.79
CA GLN A 104 -4.18 -12.96 11.75
C GLN A 104 -3.51 -12.42 13.02
N LEU A 105 -2.61 -11.44 12.89
CA LEU A 105 -1.95 -10.78 14.02
C LEU A 105 -2.89 -9.87 14.82
N ASN A 106 -3.95 -9.35 14.18
CA ASN A 106 -4.92 -8.44 14.80
C ASN A 106 -6.36 -8.90 14.49
N PRO A 107 -6.84 -10.01 15.07
CA PRO A 107 -8.13 -10.62 14.72
C PRO A 107 -9.33 -9.67 14.82
N ASN A 108 -9.30 -8.76 15.79
CA ASN A 108 -10.38 -7.81 16.06
C ASN A 108 -10.33 -6.54 15.18
N THR A 109 -9.23 -6.32 14.45
CA THR A 109 -9.08 -5.15 13.57
C THR A 109 -9.73 -5.41 12.21
N GLN A 110 -10.38 -4.38 11.65
CA GLN A 110 -10.92 -4.47 10.30
C GLN A 110 -9.80 -4.31 9.28
N VAL A 111 -9.66 -5.29 8.38
CA VAL A 111 -8.67 -5.27 7.30
C VAL A 111 -9.41 -5.42 5.98
N PHE A 112 -9.08 -4.57 5.02
CA PHE A 112 -9.71 -4.50 3.71
C PHE A 112 -8.66 -4.54 2.61
N VAL A 113 -9.06 -5.01 1.44
CA VAL A 113 -8.25 -5.02 0.21
C VAL A 113 -8.99 -4.35 -0.93
N GLY A 114 -8.31 -3.47 -1.67
CA GLY A 114 -8.90 -2.69 -2.77
C GLY A 114 -7.83 -2.09 -3.70
N GLU A 115 -8.19 -1.84 -4.96
CA GLU A 115 -7.35 -1.21 -5.99
C GLU A 115 -7.91 0.13 -6.44
#